data_AF-A0AAU7T8E5-F1
#
_entry.id   AF-A0AAU7T8E5-F1
#
_cell.length_a   1.000
_cell.length_b   1.000
_cell.length_c   1.000
_cell.angle_alpha   90.00
_cell.angle_beta   90.00
_cell.angle_gamma   90.00
#
_symmetry.space_group_name_H-M   'P 1'
#
loop_
_entity.id
_entity.type
_entity.pdbx_description
1 polymer ?
#
loop_
_entity_poly.entity_id
_entity_poly.type
_entity_poly.pdbx_seq_one_letter_code
_entity_poly.pdbx_strand_id
1 'polypeptide(L)'
;MVSDPAAARRMAERLAAVQWDDDAAYEHRRSRGRLTREFLRRTAQWSLTVGAEEGWPFSDLAGALDPEVAVDPALLDAVQIGAASAGAFPVRPEAARLMVRWAALGELPRQRFPQLSDPYEPLLVLFGRGGGYSLSHGSIELGYGSFPILSVAERAALEPVPIDEATLDALDHGSPGVR
;
A
#
# COMPACT_ATOMS: atom_id res chain seq x y z
N MET A 1 8.64 8.13 23.51
CA MET A 1 7.34 7.64 23.02
C MET A 1 6.67 8.83 22.36
N VAL A 2 6.69 8.87 21.03
CA VAL A 2 6.27 10.05 20.26
C VAL A 2 5.58 9.54 19.01
N SER A 3 4.25 9.57 19.00
CA SER A 3 3.53 9.58 17.73
C SER A 3 3.97 10.82 16.94
N ASP A 4 4.12 10.71 15.63
CA ASP A 4 4.39 11.82 14.72
C ASP A 4 3.08 12.26 14.03
N PRO A 5 2.29 13.16 14.65
CA PRO A 5 1.05 13.65 14.05
C PRO A 5 1.29 14.44 12.76
N ALA A 6 2.49 15.00 12.56
CA ALA A 6 2.82 15.72 11.34
C ALA A 6 3.04 14.74 10.17
N ALA A 7 3.72 13.61 10.40
CA ALA A 7 3.85 12.53 9.42
C ALA A 7 2.50 11.91 9.06
N ALA A 8 1.66 11.63 10.07
CA ALA A 8 0.30 11.15 9.84
C ALA A 8 -0.51 12.13 8.97
N ARG A 9 -0.44 13.44 9.25
CA ARG A 9 -1.14 14.46 8.46
C ARG A 9 -0.64 14.54 7.02
N ARG A 10 0.68 14.52 6.80
CA ARG A 10 1.24 14.49 5.44
C ARG A 10 0.78 13.26 4.66
N MET A 11 0.68 12.10 5.30
CA MET A 11 0.17 10.89 4.65
C MET A 11 -1.30 11.05 4.24
N ALA A 12 -2.13 11.60 5.14
CA ALA A 12 -3.53 11.88 4.84
C ALA A 12 -3.69 12.87 3.66
N GLU A 13 -2.89 13.94 3.63
CA GLU A 13 -2.88 14.91 2.54
C GLU A 13 -2.46 14.29 1.21
N ARG A 14 -1.43 13.42 1.20
CA ARG A 14 -1.01 12.67 0.01
C ARG A 14 -2.14 11.77 -0.52
N LEU A 15 -2.83 11.06 0.38
CA LEU A 15 -3.95 10.18 0.02
C LEU A 15 -5.15 10.96 -0.51
N ALA A 16 -5.44 12.14 0.07
CA ALA A 16 -6.51 13.02 -0.39
C ALA A 16 -6.22 13.66 -1.76
N ALA A 17 -4.94 13.83 -2.11
CA ALA A 17 -4.51 14.39 -3.40
C ALA A 17 -4.54 13.39 -4.56
N VAL A 18 -4.71 12.09 -4.29
CA VAL A 18 -4.74 11.05 -5.32
C VAL A 18 -5.87 11.32 -6.33
N GLN A 19 -5.52 11.25 -7.61
CA GLN A 19 -6.48 11.30 -8.71
C GLN A 19 -6.88 9.88 -9.10
N TRP A 20 -8.16 9.54 -8.92
CA TRP A 20 -8.70 8.21 -9.23
C TRP A 20 -9.11 8.12 -10.70
N ASP A 21 -8.12 8.03 -11.58
CA ASP A 21 -8.30 7.94 -13.03
C ASP A 21 -8.08 6.50 -13.52
N ASP A 22 -9.14 5.86 -14.03
CA ASP A 22 -9.10 4.48 -14.53
C ASP A 22 -8.36 4.34 -15.87
N ASP A 23 -8.36 5.38 -16.72
CA ASP A 23 -7.61 5.38 -17.98
C ASP A 23 -6.11 5.43 -17.67
N ALA A 24 -5.71 6.33 -16.76
CA ALA A 24 -4.34 6.37 -16.24
C ALA A 24 -3.96 5.03 -15.56
N ALA A 25 -4.89 4.41 -14.83
CA ALA A 25 -4.65 3.11 -14.20
C ALA A 25 -4.38 2.00 -15.23
N TYR A 26 -5.03 2.05 -16.40
CA TYR A 26 -4.83 1.10 -17.49
C TYR A 26 -3.51 1.34 -18.23
N GLU A 27 -3.15 2.61 -18.47
CA GLU A 27 -1.84 2.98 -19.03
C GLU A 27 -0.71 2.46 -18.13
N HIS A 28 -0.86 2.59 -16.81
CA HIS A 28 0.09 2.12 -15.81
C HIS A 28 -0.11 0.66 -15.35
N ARG A 29 -0.85 -0.17 -16.09
CA ARG A 29 -1.24 -1.52 -15.64
C ARG A 29 -0.08 -2.42 -15.21
N ARG A 30 1.09 -2.29 -15.85
CA ARG A 30 2.24 -3.16 -15.58
C ARG A 30 2.97 -2.72 -14.32
N SER A 31 3.23 -1.42 -14.16
CA SER A 31 3.80 -0.87 -12.92
C SER A 31 2.87 -1.11 -11.74
N ARG A 32 1.55 -0.93 -11.91
CA ARG A 32 0.56 -1.23 -10.87
C ARG A 32 0.59 -2.69 -10.44
N GLY A 33 0.68 -3.64 -11.36
CA GLY A 33 0.86 -5.05 -11.01
C GLY A 33 2.17 -5.34 -10.26
N ARG A 34 3.26 -4.65 -10.61
CA ARG A 34 4.53 -4.74 -9.87
C ARG A 34 4.37 -4.18 -8.45
N LEU A 35 3.72 -3.03 -8.30
CA LEU A 35 3.49 -2.38 -7.02
C LEU A 35 2.62 -3.23 -6.09
N THR A 36 1.58 -3.90 -6.61
CA THR A 36 0.78 -4.85 -5.82
C THR A 36 1.62 -6.01 -5.31
N ARG A 37 2.51 -6.57 -6.14
CA ARG A 37 3.42 -7.65 -5.72
C ARG A 37 4.36 -7.19 -4.62
N GLU A 38 4.92 -5.99 -4.76
CA GLU A 38 5.83 -5.41 -3.77
C GLU A 38 5.11 -5.05 -2.46
N PHE A 39 3.88 -4.53 -2.53
CA PHE A 39 3.02 -4.30 -1.37
C PHE A 39 2.80 -5.59 -0.57
N LEU A 40 2.41 -6.67 -1.23
CA LEU A 40 2.22 -7.97 -0.59
C LEU A 40 3.53 -8.48 0.03
N ARG A 41 4.65 -8.38 -0.70
CA ARG A 41 5.96 -8.81 -0.20
C ARG A 41 6.37 -8.04 1.06
N ARG A 42 6.31 -6.71 1.04
CA ARG A 42 6.75 -5.88 2.17
C ARG A 42 5.85 -6.01 3.40
N THR A 43 4.53 -6.00 3.21
CA THR A 43 3.59 -6.23 4.32
C THR A 43 3.78 -7.62 4.92
N ALA A 44 4.09 -8.64 4.12
CA ALA A 44 4.35 -9.99 4.65
C ALA A 44 5.63 -10.03 5.49
N GLN A 45 6.70 -9.37 5.06
CA GLN A 45 7.93 -9.24 5.84
C GLN A 45 7.67 -8.53 7.18
N TRP A 46 6.89 -7.47 7.16
CA TRP A 46 6.49 -6.77 8.39
C TRP A 46 5.62 -7.64 9.29
N SER A 47 4.58 -8.30 8.75
CA SER A 47 3.72 -9.20 9.52
C SER A 47 4.49 -10.29 10.26
N LEU A 48 5.46 -10.95 9.60
CA LEU A 48 6.33 -11.92 10.28
C LEU A 48 7.18 -11.27 11.37
N THR A 49 7.69 -10.07 11.10
CA THR A 49 8.61 -9.37 12.02
C THR A 49 7.91 -8.90 13.30
N VAL A 50 6.66 -8.42 13.19
CA VAL A 50 5.90 -7.88 14.32
C VAL A 50 4.84 -8.85 14.86
N GLY A 51 4.75 -10.07 14.31
CA GLY A 51 3.78 -11.09 14.72
C GLY A 51 2.34 -10.78 14.34
N ALA A 52 2.12 -10.02 13.26
CA ALA A 52 0.80 -9.59 12.76
C ALA A 52 0.38 -10.35 11.48
N GLU A 53 0.54 -11.68 11.51
CA GLU A 53 0.22 -12.57 10.39
C GLU A 53 -1.29 -12.75 10.20
N GLU A 54 -2.04 -12.77 11.30
CA GLU A 54 -3.50 -12.83 11.25
C GLU A 54 -4.07 -11.55 10.62
N GLY A 55 -4.88 -11.72 9.57
CA GLY A 55 -5.46 -10.59 8.82
C GLY A 55 -4.54 -9.96 7.76
N TRP A 56 -3.35 -10.52 7.52
CA TRP A 56 -2.49 -10.10 6.40
C TRP A 56 -3.25 -10.20 5.04
N PRO A 57 -3.10 -9.23 4.11
CA PRO A 57 -2.16 -8.09 4.08
C PRO A 57 -2.71 -6.79 4.68
N PHE A 58 -3.85 -6.85 5.38
CA PHE A 58 -4.57 -5.68 5.89
C PHE A 58 -4.62 -5.64 7.44
N SER A 59 -3.65 -6.30 8.10
CA SER A 59 -3.52 -6.28 9.55
C SER A 59 -2.91 -4.95 10.04
N ASP A 60 -3.17 -4.59 11.30
CA ASP A 60 -2.63 -3.37 11.92
C ASP A 60 -1.16 -3.52 12.30
N LEU A 61 -0.28 -3.39 11.30
CA LEU A 61 1.17 -3.41 11.51
C LEU A 61 1.64 -2.32 12.47
N ALA A 62 0.97 -1.18 12.50
CA ALA A 62 1.36 -0.06 13.35
C ALA A 62 1.07 -0.36 14.82
N GLY A 63 -0.15 -0.84 15.13
CA GLY A 63 -0.52 -1.29 16.46
C GLY A 63 0.27 -2.51 16.94
N ALA A 64 0.66 -3.41 16.03
CA ALA A 64 1.54 -4.53 16.37
C ALA A 64 2.98 -4.09 16.69
N LEU A 65 3.47 -3.03 16.04
CA LEU A 65 4.79 -2.47 16.29
C LEU A 65 4.82 -1.62 17.59
N ASP A 66 3.82 -0.78 17.78
CA ASP A 66 3.64 0.07 18.96
C ASP A 66 2.15 0.15 19.33
N PRO A 67 1.69 -0.61 20.34
CA PRO A 67 0.29 -0.61 20.77
C PRO A 67 -0.22 0.77 21.22
N GLU A 68 0.68 1.65 21.65
CA GLU A 68 0.35 3.00 22.13
C GLU A 68 0.28 4.03 20.98
N VAL A 69 0.49 3.63 19.72
CA VAL A 69 0.38 4.53 18.58
C VAL A 69 -1.02 5.13 18.51
N ALA A 70 -1.07 6.45 18.67
CA ALA A 70 -2.30 7.22 18.63
C ALA A 70 -2.33 8.11 17.39
N VAL A 71 -3.47 8.10 16.70
CA VAL A 71 -3.80 9.03 15.60
C VAL A 71 -5.09 9.74 15.94
N ASP A 72 -5.14 11.04 15.65
CA ASP A 72 -6.36 11.83 15.75
C ASP A 72 -7.50 11.17 14.94
N PRO A 73 -8.62 10.77 15.56
CA PRO A 73 -9.76 10.19 14.86
C PRO A 73 -10.27 11.08 13.72
N ALA A 74 -10.25 12.41 13.89
CA ALA A 74 -10.68 13.34 12.86
C ALA A 74 -9.80 13.25 11.60
N LEU A 75 -8.51 12.94 11.76
CA LEU A 75 -7.61 12.72 10.64
C LEU A 75 -7.94 11.42 9.91
N LEU A 76 -8.21 10.34 10.66
CA LEU A 76 -8.60 9.05 10.07
C LEU A 76 -9.94 9.13 9.32
N ASP A 77 -10.86 9.98 9.79
CA ASP A 77 -12.14 10.23 9.13
C ASP A 77 -12.00 11.14 7.91
N ALA A 78 -11.05 12.09 7.93
CA ALA A 78 -10.73 12.93 6.78
C ALA A 78 -10.11 12.16 5.60
N VAL A 79 -9.50 10.98 5.84
CA VAL A 79 -8.98 10.10 4.78
C VAL A 79 -10.07 9.19 4.21
N GLN A 80 -11.35 9.56 4.36
CA GLN A 80 -12.42 8.97 3.57
C GLN A 80 -12.15 9.26 2.10
N ILE A 81 -11.57 8.26 1.41
CA ILE A 81 -11.45 8.25 -0.03
C ILE A 81 -12.89 8.27 -0.55
N GLY A 82 -13.33 9.45 -0.98
CA GLY A 82 -14.75 9.73 -1.20
C GLY A 82 -15.37 8.92 -2.33
N ALA A 83 -16.61 9.29 -2.70
CA ALA A 83 -17.36 8.71 -3.82
C ALA A 83 -16.62 8.75 -5.17
N ALA A 84 -15.55 9.54 -5.30
CA ALA A 84 -14.67 9.56 -6.46
C ALA A 84 -13.91 8.23 -6.68
N SER A 85 -13.80 7.37 -5.66
CA SER A 85 -13.30 6.00 -5.81
C SER A 85 -14.39 4.97 -6.03
N ALA A 86 -15.68 5.35 -6.07
CA ALA A 86 -16.82 4.42 -6.14
C ALA A 86 -17.03 3.77 -7.53
N GLY A 87 -15.99 3.74 -8.37
CA GLY A 87 -15.97 2.94 -9.60
C GLY A 87 -15.94 1.44 -9.31
N ALA A 88 -15.68 0.62 -10.34
CA ALA A 88 -15.67 -0.84 -10.19
C ALA A 88 -14.60 -1.37 -9.22
N PHE A 89 -13.59 -0.55 -8.89
CA PHE A 89 -12.46 -0.90 -8.03
C PHE A 89 -12.26 0.16 -6.93
N PRO A 90 -13.06 0.15 -5.85
CA PRO A 90 -13.01 1.18 -4.83
C PRO A 90 -11.82 1.01 -3.89
N VAL A 91 -11.17 2.12 -3.52
CA VAL A 91 -10.17 2.05 -2.47
C VAL A 91 -10.84 1.94 -1.12
N ARG A 92 -10.45 0.90 -0.40
CA ARG A 92 -10.99 0.62 0.93
C ARG A 92 -10.51 1.67 1.93
N PRO A 93 -11.43 2.33 2.66
CA PRO A 93 -11.06 3.27 3.72
C PRO A 93 -10.14 2.65 4.77
N GLU A 94 -10.25 1.34 5.02
CA GLU A 94 -9.38 0.65 5.99
C GLU A 94 -7.91 0.70 5.59
N ALA A 95 -7.57 0.52 4.30
CA ALA A 95 -6.19 0.56 3.85
C ALA A 95 -5.58 1.96 4.06
N ALA A 96 -6.34 3.02 3.76
CA ALA A 96 -5.92 4.39 3.99
C ALA A 96 -5.67 4.69 5.48
N ARG A 97 -6.54 4.18 6.36
CA ARG A 97 -6.37 4.30 7.82
C ARG A 97 -5.10 3.60 8.31
N LEU A 98 -4.79 2.40 7.79
CA LEU A 98 -3.55 1.68 8.11
C LEU A 98 -2.30 2.46 7.71
N MET A 99 -2.31 3.08 6.51
CA MET A 99 -1.19 3.90 6.03
C MET A 99 -0.96 5.14 6.90
N VAL A 100 -2.03 5.83 7.30
CA VAL A 100 -1.95 7.00 8.19
C VAL A 100 -1.46 6.60 9.59
N ARG A 101 -1.99 5.49 10.13
CA ARG A 101 -1.55 4.95 11.43
C ARG A 101 -0.09 4.52 11.41
N TRP A 102 0.37 3.92 10.31
CA TRP A 102 1.77 3.61 10.10
C TRP A 102 2.65 4.85 10.06
N ALA A 103 2.26 5.87 9.29
CA ALA A 103 2.99 7.13 9.22
C ALA A 103 3.12 7.83 10.59
N ALA A 104 2.15 7.63 11.49
CA ALA A 104 2.21 8.15 12.86
C ALA A 104 3.33 7.54 13.71
N LEU A 105 3.93 6.43 13.31
CA LEU A 105 5.10 5.85 13.97
C LEU A 105 6.39 6.66 13.69
N GLY A 106 6.37 7.58 12.71
CA GLY A 106 7.52 8.41 12.35
C GLY A 106 8.74 7.55 11.99
N GLU A 107 9.88 7.83 12.64
CA GLU A 107 11.13 7.10 12.40
C GLU A 107 11.25 5.78 13.18
N LEU A 108 10.32 5.47 14.10
CA LEU A 108 10.37 4.27 14.93
C LEU A 108 10.57 2.96 14.12
N PRO A 109 9.85 2.72 13.00
CA PRO A 109 10.02 1.50 12.23
C PRO A 109 11.45 1.35 11.69
N ARG A 110 12.03 2.45 11.17
CA ARG A 110 13.39 2.48 10.63
C ARG A 110 14.44 2.32 11.73
N GLN A 111 14.20 2.88 12.92
CA GLN A 111 15.10 2.74 14.07
C GLN A 111 15.14 1.29 14.58
N ARG A 112 13.99 0.60 14.58
CA ARG A 112 13.88 -0.76 15.11
C ARG A 112 14.24 -1.85 14.09
N PHE A 113 13.91 -1.61 12.82
CA PHE A 113 14.10 -2.56 11.72
C PHE A 113 14.66 -1.86 10.47
N PRO A 114 15.92 -1.37 10.51
CA PRO A 114 16.53 -0.58 9.43
C PRO A 114 16.66 -1.34 8.10
N GLN A 115 16.62 -2.67 8.14
CA GLN A 115 16.65 -3.54 6.96
C GLN A 115 15.30 -3.64 6.23
N LEU A 116 14.20 -3.24 6.86
CA LEU A 116 12.86 -3.33 6.28
C LEU A 116 12.47 -2.01 5.62
N SER A 117 12.04 -2.11 4.36
CA SER A 117 11.45 -0.99 3.64
C SER A 117 10.05 -0.68 4.15
N ASP A 118 9.57 0.54 3.90
CA ASP A 118 8.20 0.93 4.23
C ASP A 118 7.18 -0.03 3.58
N PRO A 119 6.25 -0.62 4.36
CA PRO A 119 5.29 -1.61 3.88
C PRO A 119 4.23 -1.02 2.93
N TYR A 120 3.91 0.26 3.08
CA TYR A 120 2.80 0.92 2.40
C TYR A 120 3.22 1.83 1.25
N GLU A 121 4.50 2.18 1.12
CA GLU A 121 5.00 2.95 -0.02
C GLU A 121 4.58 2.36 -1.37
N PRO A 122 4.64 1.03 -1.64
CA PRO A 122 4.17 0.50 -2.91
C PRO A 122 2.68 0.73 -3.15
N LEU A 123 1.85 0.69 -2.09
CA LEU A 123 0.41 0.94 -2.21
C LEU A 123 0.11 2.42 -2.46
N LEU A 124 0.89 3.32 -1.85
CA LEU A 124 0.78 4.75 -2.08
C LEU A 124 1.18 5.13 -3.51
N VAL A 125 2.27 4.58 -4.01
CA VAL A 125 2.71 4.76 -5.40
C VAL A 125 1.68 4.15 -6.37
N LEU A 126 1.08 3.01 -6.02
CA LEU A 126 -0.01 2.42 -6.79
C LEU A 126 -1.17 3.41 -6.94
N PHE A 127 -1.66 3.98 -5.83
CA PHE A 127 -2.71 4.99 -5.87
C PHE A 127 -2.33 6.21 -6.71
N GLY A 128 -1.09 6.70 -6.61
CA GLY A 128 -0.58 7.79 -7.43
C GLY A 128 -0.59 7.52 -8.94
N ARG A 129 -0.69 6.26 -9.37
CA ARG A 129 -0.79 5.84 -10.77
C ARG A 129 -2.24 5.65 -11.27
N GLY A 130 -3.22 6.23 -10.56
CA GLY A 130 -4.64 6.22 -10.94
C GLY A 130 -5.37 4.93 -10.54
N GLY A 131 -6.70 4.95 -10.41
CA GLY A 131 -7.53 3.78 -10.12
C GLY A 131 -7.31 3.08 -8.77
N GLY A 132 -8.35 2.38 -8.30
CA GLY A 132 -8.30 1.60 -7.07
C GLY A 132 -8.05 0.10 -7.30
N TYR A 133 -8.47 -0.72 -6.35
CA TYR A 133 -8.42 -2.18 -6.42
C TYR A 133 -9.65 -2.77 -5.74
N SER A 134 -10.03 -4.00 -6.06
CA SER A 134 -11.02 -4.74 -5.28
C SER A 134 -10.42 -6.02 -4.71
N LEU A 135 -11.14 -6.64 -3.78
CA LEU A 135 -10.79 -7.95 -3.25
C LEU A 135 -11.79 -8.98 -3.75
N SER A 136 -11.29 -10.04 -4.36
CA SER A 136 -12.11 -11.13 -4.88
C SER A 136 -11.36 -12.45 -4.77
N HIS A 137 -12.02 -13.49 -4.29
CA HIS A 137 -11.48 -14.86 -4.23
C HIS A 137 -10.05 -14.97 -3.66
N GLY A 138 -9.74 -14.23 -2.58
CA GLY A 138 -8.41 -14.24 -1.98
C GLY A 138 -7.33 -13.56 -2.83
N SER A 139 -7.70 -12.61 -3.68
CA SER A 139 -6.79 -11.87 -4.55
C SER A 139 -7.07 -10.37 -4.49
N ILE A 140 -6.05 -9.57 -4.80
CA ILE A 140 -6.19 -8.15 -5.14
C ILE A 140 -6.46 -8.08 -6.65
N GLU A 141 -7.56 -7.43 -7.02
CA GLU A 141 -8.02 -7.28 -8.40
C GLU A 141 -7.84 -5.84 -8.88
N LEU A 142 -7.18 -5.67 -10.03
CA LEU A 142 -6.95 -4.38 -10.68
C LEU A 142 -7.75 -4.21 -11.99
N GLY A 143 -8.66 -5.14 -12.31
CA GLY A 143 -9.45 -5.15 -13.54
C GLY A 143 -8.72 -5.65 -14.80
N TYR A 144 -7.39 -5.55 -14.83
CA TYR A 144 -6.52 -6.09 -15.87
C TYR A 144 -5.51 -7.12 -15.34
N GLY A 145 -5.62 -7.48 -14.06
CA GLY A 145 -4.76 -8.46 -13.41
C GLY A 145 -5.29 -8.82 -12.03
N SER A 146 -5.15 -10.10 -11.69
CA SER A 146 -5.47 -10.67 -10.38
C SER A 146 -4.19 -11.10 -9.68
N PHE A 147 -4.03 -10.71 -8.42
CA PHE A 147 -2.82 -10.92 -7.63
C PHE A 147 -3.16 -11.73 -6.37
N PRO A 148 -2.85 -13.04 -6.35
CA PRO A 148 -3.27 -13.92 -5.26
C PRO A 148 -2.59 -13.57 -3.95
N ILE A 149 -3.37 -13.52 -2.88
CA ILE A 149 -2.91 -13.38 -1.50
C ILE A 149 -2.49 -14.79 -1.04
N LEU A 150 -1.21 -15.11 -1.27
CA LEU A 150 -0.58 -16.40 -0.92
C LEU A 150 -0.28 -16.48 0.59
N SER A 151 0.48 -17.49 1.04
CA SER A 151 0.92 -17.49 2.43
C SER A 151 1.89 -16.33 2.71
N VAL A 152 1.90 -15.86 3.96
CA VAL A 152 2.80 -14.80 4.42
C VAL A 152 4.26 -15.19 4.18
N ALA A 153 4.64 -16.43 4.48
CA ALA A 153 6.00 -16.93 4.29
C ALA A 153 6.43 -16.91 2.81
N GLU A 154 5.58 -17.40 1.90
CA GLU A 154 5.87 -17.38 0.46
C GLU A 154 6.03 -15.95 -0.06
N ARG A 155 5.17 -15.02 0.39
CA ARG A 155 5.24 -13.62 -0.03
C ARG A 155 6.46 -12.91 0.52
N ALA A 156 6.81 -13.14 1.77
CA ALA A 156 7.99 -12.53 2.40
C ALA A 156 9.32 -12.97 1.78
N ALA A 157 9.35 -14.18 1.21
CA ALA A 157 10.53 -14.79 0.58
C ALA A 157 10.77 -14.38 -0.88
N LEU A 158 9.85 -13.62 -1.51
CA LEU A 158 10.07 -13.13 -2.86
C LEU A 158 11.23 -12.12 -2.91
N GLU A 159 11.91 -12.06 -4.04
CA GLU A 159 12.92 -11.04 -4.30
C GLU A 159 12.27 -9.64 -4.40
N PRO A 160 12.93 -8.59 -3.87
CA PRO A 160 12.46 -7.22 -4.01
C PRO A 160 12.47 -6.78 -5.47
N VAL A 161 11.45 -6.03 -5.85
CA VAL A 161 11.39 -5.40 -7.17
C VAL A 161 11.55 -3.88 -7.05
N PRO A 162 12.28 -3.24 -7.98
CA PRO A 162 12.42 -1.79 -7.99
C PRO A 162 11.07 -1.10 -8.26
N ILE A 163 10.80 -0.06 -7.48
CA ILE A 163 9.58 0.77 -7.53
C ILE A 163 9.89 2.27 -7.70
N ASP A 164 11.12 2.63 -8.07
CA ASP A 164 11.46 3.99 -8.45
C ASP A 164 10.71 4.39 -9.73
N GLU A 165 10.42 5.68 -9.84
CA GLU A 165 9.62 6.27 -10.93
C GLU A 165 10.16 5.87 -12.32
N ALA A 166 11.45 6.06 -12.56
CA ALA A 166 12.08 5.75 -13.85
C ALA A 166 11.89 4.28 -14.25
N THR A 167 12.05 3.35 -13.31
CA THR A 167 11.85 1.93 -13.58
C THR A 167 10.40 1.56 -13.83
N LEU A 168 9.46 2.18 -13.09
CA LEU A 168 8.04 1.94 -13.28
C LEU A 168 7.54 2.53 -14.61
N ASP A 169 8.00 3.72 -14.98
CA ASP A 169 7.66 4.37 -16.25
C ASP A 169 8.23 3.59 -17.44
N ALA A 170 9.48 3.11 -17.32
CA ALA A 170 10.06 2.23 -18.34
C ALA A 170 9.25 0.93 -18.52
N LEU A 171 8.61 0.42 -17.46
CA LEU A 171 7.77 -0.77 -17.54
C LEU A 171 6.47 -0.52 -18.30
N ASP A 172 5.89 0.67 -18.12
CA ASP A 172 4.63 1.09 -18.75
C ASP A 172 4.85 1.53 -20.21
N HIS A 173 5.97 2.19 -20.51
CA HIS A 173 6.34 2.64 -21.86
C HIS A 173 7.13 1.61 -22.69
N GLY A 174 7.71 0.59 -22.04
CA GLY A 174 8.35 -0.52 -22.73
C GLY A 174 7.34 -1.26 -23.61
N SER A 175 7.62 -1.41 -24.89
CA SER A 175 6.70 -1.95 -25.93
C SER A 175 5.95 -3.26 -25.58
N PRO A 176 4.85 -3.57 -26.28
CA PRO A 176 4.22 -4.89 -26.24
C PRO A 176 5.17 -5.94 -26.84
N GLY A 177 5.86 -6.69 -25.98
CA GLY A 177 6.82 -7.71 -26.37
C GLY A 177 6.25 -9.12 -26.17
N VAL A 178 5.69 -9.67 -27.24
CA VAL A 178 5.77 -11.08 -27.68
C VAL A 178 5.62 -12.16 -26.60
N ARG A 179 4.43 -12.76 -26.52
CA ARG A 179 4.18 -14.18 -26.84
C ARG A 179 2.70 -14.39 -27.15
#